data_AF-A0A9Q8L9Y6-F1
#
_entry.id   AF-A0A9Q8L9Y6-F1
#
_cell.length_a   1.000
_cell.length_b   1.000
_cell.length_c   1.000
_cell.angle_alpha   90.00
_cell.angle_beta   90.00
_cell.angle_gamma   90.00
#
_symmetry.space_group_name_H-M   'P 1'
#
loop_
_entity.id
_entity.type
_entity.pdbx_description
1 polymer ?
#
loop_
_entity_poly.entity_id
_entity_poly.type
_entity_poly.pdbx_seq_one_letter_code
_entity_poly.pdbx_strand_id
1 'polypeptide(L)'
;MGDWPEPPTDETFDDFESDWFPENFYGSDGPKVRNGYVQNAFANCAIDEDLARAIFEAVAAAKGTDGLSLGRMTITTRGGADFSLLAQVPEDVRHVIKVLSRDWKLTRCLRDDRREQISVEDVSEKRGSVPRGDENVAISEGVLEVLRRIWPEMKDVRNVDHLKRASIPLQTVDLPE
;
A
#
# COMPACT_ATOMS: atom_id res chain seq x y z
N MET A 1 -7.38 -35.77 4.05
CA MET A 1 -7.32 -34.33 3.73
C MET A 1 -8.62 -33.74 4.25
N GLY A 2 -8.54 -32.82 5.21
CA GLY A 2 -9.75 -32.15 5.70
C GLY A 2 -10.15 -31.06 4.71
N ASP A 3 -11.44 -30.94 4.42
CA ASP A 3 -11.97 -29.79 3.69
C ASP A 3 -11.61 -28.53 4.48
N TRP A 4 -10.89 -27.62 3.82
CA TRP A 4 -10.76 -26.27 4.35
C TRP A 4 -12.13 -25.61 4.27
N PRO A 5 -12.61 -24.96 5.34
CA PRO A 5 -13.84 -24.17 5.24
C PRO A 5 -13.63 -23.09 4.17
N GLU A 6 -14.69 -22.79 3.43
CA GLU A 6 -14.64 -21.69 2.47
C GLU A 6 -14.22 -20.40 3.19
N PRO A 7 -13.24 -19.66 2.64
CA PRO A 7 -12.85 -18.38 3.18
C PRO A 7 -14.06 -17.44 3.27
N PRO A 8 -14.19 -16.68 4.37
CA PRO A 8 -15.26 -15.70 4.50
C PRO A 8 -15.20 -14.71 3.32
N THR A 9 -16.37 -14.21 2.94
CA THR A 9 -16.52 -13.15 1.94
C THR A 9 -16.99 -11.90 2.67
N ASP A 10 -16.47 -10.74 2.29
CA ASP A 10 -16.99 -9.48 2.76
C ASP A 10 -18.27 -9.14 1.99
N GLU A 11 -19.37 -8.85 2.68
CA GLU A 11 -20.66 -8.52 2.05
C GLU A 11 -20.61 -7.19 1.28
N THR A 12 -19.56 -6.38 1.50
CA THR A 12 -19.35 -5.12 0.78
C THR A 12 -18.65 -5.28 -0.57
N PHE A 13 -18.13 -6.47 -0.88
CA PHE A 13 -17.42 -6.72 -2.13
C PHE A 13 -18.35 -6.70 -3.34
N ASP A 14 -17.92 -6.04 -4.41
CA ASP A 14 -18.56 -6.14 -5.73
C ASP A 14 -18.32 -7.53 -6.35
N ASP A 15 -18.89 -7.76 -7.54
CA ASP A 15 -18.78 -9.04 -8.24
C ASP A 15 -17.30 -9.41 -8.54
N PHE A 16 -16.46 -8.42 -8.84
CA PHE A 16 -15.03 -8.63 -9.11
C PHE A 16 -14.27 -8.94 -7.82
N GLU A 17 -14.49 -8.14 -6.78
CA GLU A 17 -13.87 -8.27 -5.47
C GLU A 17 -14.24 -9.61 -4.79
N SER A 18 -15.44 -10.11 -5.07
CA SER A 18 -15.93 -11.41 -4.63
C SER A 18 -15.31 -12.57 -5.41
N ASP A 19 -14.79 -12.37 -6.62
CA ASP A 19 -14.20 -13.45 -7.40
C ASP A 19 -12.83 -13.90 -6.85
N TRP A 20 -12.41 -15.10 -7.23
CA TRP A 20 -11.16 -15.68 -6.81
C TRP A 20 -9.97 -15.03 -7.51
N PHE A 21 -8.97 -14.67 -6.71
CA PHE A 21 -7.67 -14.26 -7.22
C PHE A 21 -7.00 -15.44 -7.94
N PRO A 22 -6.42 -15.24 -9.14
CA PRO A 22 -5.99 -16.34 -9.98
C PRO A 22 -4.77 -17.10 -9.44
N GLU A 23 -3.91 -16.45 -8.68
CA GLU A 23 -2.73 -17.05 -8.07
C GLU A 23 -3.03 -17.71 -6.72
N ASN A 24 -2.40 -18.86 -6.47
CA ASN A 24 -2.56 -19.60 -5.23
C ASN A 24 -1.63 -19.09 -4.12
N PHE A 25 -2.22 -18.75 -2.98
CA PHE A 25 -1.49 -18.34 -1.76
C PHE A 25 -1.18 -19.53 -0.84
N TYR A 26 -1.78 -20.70 -1.05
CA TYR A 26 -1.76 -21.80 -0.07
C TYR A 26 -1.38 -23.15 -0.67
N GLY A 27 -0.64 -23.15 -1.78
CA GLY A 27 -0.37 -24.34 -2.59
C GLY A 27 -1.59 -24.74 -3.44
N SER A 28 -1.48 -25.85 -4.19
CA SER A 28 -2.52 -26.29 -5.14
C SER A 28 -3.85 -26.68 -4.47
N ASP A 29 -3.78 -27.15 -3.23
CA ASP A 29 -4.92 -27.76 -2.52
C ASP A 29 -5.40 -26.87 -1.34
N GLY A 30 -4.86 -25.65 -1.24
CA GLY A 30 -5.20 -24.71 -0.18
C GLY A 30 -6.40 -23.82 -0.52
N PRO A 31 -6.93 -23.09 0.47
CA PRO A 31 -7.99 -22.11 0.22
C PRO A 31 -7.54 -21.04 -0.78
N LYS A 32 -8.47 -20.53 -1.58
CA LYS A 32 -8.20 -19.41 -2.49
C LYS A 32 -8.39 -18.07 -1.79
N VAL A 33 -7.72 -17.04 -2.30
CA VAL A 33 -7.90 -15.65 -1.86
C VAL A 33 -8.85 -14.96 -2.83
N ARG A 34 -9.67 -14.02 -2.35
CA ARG A 34 -10.55 -13.20 -3.21
C ARG A 34 -9.84 -11.92 -3.66
N ASN A 35 -10.20 -11.41 -4.84
CA ASN A 35 -9.63 -10.17 -5.40
C ASN A 35 -9.73 -9.00 -4.42
N GLY A 36 -10.87 -8.85 -3.73
CA GLY A 36 -11.10 -7.75 -2.79
C GLY A 36 -10.11 -7.72 -1.62
N TYR A 37 -9.63 -8.88 -1.16
CA TYR A 37 -8.61 -8.90 -0.11
C TYR A 37 -7.23 -8.46 -0.63
N VAL A 38 -6.88 -8.80 -1.87
CA VAL A 38 -5.65 -8.31 -2.53
C VAL A 38 -5.75 -6.81 -2.80
N GLN A 39 -6.93 -6.34 -3.22
CA GLN A 39 -7.22 -4.93 -3.43
C GLN A 39 -7.06 -4.11 -2.14
N ASN A 40 -7.66 -4.58 -1.05
CA ASN A 40 -7.53 -3.97 0.27
C ASN A 40 -6.07 -3.96 0.74
N ALA A 41 -5.32 -5.03 0.52
CA ALA A 41 -3.90 -5.09 0.85
C ALA A 41 -3.08 -4.01 0.11
N PHE A 42 -3.32 -3.85 -1.19
CA PHE A 42 -2.65 -2.82 -1.99
C PHE A 42 -3.03 -1.41 -1.55
N ALA A 43 -4.32 -1.12 -1.38
CA ALA A 43 -4.80 0.18 -0.95
C ALA A 43 -4.29 0.56 0.46
N ASN A 44 -4.38 -0.36 1.42
CA ASN A 44 -4.00 -0.09 2.82
C ASN A 44 -2.50 0.12 3.02
N CYS A 45 -1.66 -0.38 2.10
CA CYS A 45 -0.21 -0.17 2.19
C CYS A 45 0.29 1.01 1.37
N ALA A 46 -0.52 1.56 0.47
CA ALA A 46 -0.15 2.69 -0.37
C ALA A 46 -0.25 4.02 0.40
N ILE A 47 0.88 4.42 1.00
CA ILE A 47 1.04 5.77 1.54
C ILE A 47 1.95 6.54 0.60
N ASP A 48 1.43 7.60 -0.02
CA ASP A 48 2.20 8.52 -0.84
C ASP A 48 2.64 9.76 -0.03
N GLU A 49 3.35 10.69 -0.69
CA GLU A 49 3.82 11.92 -0.03
C GLU A 49 2.67 12.77 0.49
N ASP A 50 1.60 12.90 -0.29
CA ASP A 50 0.49 13.79 0.01
C ASP A 50 -0.31 13.29 1.22
N LEU A 51 -0.59 11.98 1.30
CA LEU A 51 -1.22 11.38 2.47
C LEU A 51 -0.30 11.43 3.68
N ALA A 52 0.99 11.19 3.51
CA ALA A 52 1.95 11.31 4.59
C ALA A 52 1.97 12.73 5.17
N ARG A 53 1.89 13.75 4.31
CA ARG A 53 1.78 15.17 4.68
C ARG A 53 0.46 15.47 5.39
N ALA A 54 -0.66 15.01 4.84
CA ALA A 54 -1.98 15.19 5.44
C ALA A 54 -2.06 14.57 6.85
N ILE A 55 -1.51 13.36 7.04
CA ILE A 55 -1.42 12.72 8.35
C ILE A 55 -0.58 13.57 9.33
N PHE A 56 0.58 14.08 8.89
CA PHE A 56 1.42 14.92 9.72
C PHE A 56 0.70 16.19 10.17
N GLU A 57 0.01 16.87 9.24
CA GLU A 57 -0.74 18.09 9.53
C GLU A 57 -1.91 17.82 10.47
N ALA A 58 -2.66 16.74 10.26
CA ALA A 58 -3.76 16.33 11.14
C ALA A 58 -3.27 16.06 12.57
N VAL A 59 -2.18 15.32 12.73
CA VAL A 59 -1.57 15.04 14.05
C VAL A 59 -1.01 16.32 14.68
N ALA A 60 -0.40 17.20 13.87
CA ALA A 60 0.11 18.48 14.36
C ALA A 60 -1.01 19.40 14.86
N ALA A 61 -2.14 19.47 14.14
CA ALA A 61 -3.29 20.28 14.49
C ALA A 61 -3.99 19.78 15.78
N ALA A 62 -4.00 18.46 16.00
CA ALA A 62 -4.61 17.86 17.20
C ALA A 62 -3.95 18.29 18.52
N LYS A 63 -2.72 18.82 18.50
CA LYS A 63 -1.99 19.22 19.71
C LYS A 63 -2.40 20.56 20.32
N GLY A 64 -3.38 21.28 19.74
CA GLY A 64 -3.87 22.56 20.26
C GLY A 64 -2.81 23.67 20.24
N THR A 65 -3.22 24.90 20.58
CA THR A 65 -2.35 26.09 20.54
C THR A 65 -1.30 26.15 21.66
N ASP A 66 -1.50 25.37 22.73
CA ASP A 66 -0.71 25.47 23.96
C ASP A 66 0.40 24.40 24.03
N GLY A 67 0.44 23.48 23.05
CA GLY A 67 1.42 22.41 22.96
C GLY A 67 2.60 22.73 22.03
N LEU A 68 3.75 22.10 22.28
CA LEU A 68 4.87 22.11 21.34
C LEU A 68 4.43 21.50 20.00
N SER A 69 4.58 22.27 18.92
CA SER A 69 4.28 21.82 17.56
C SER A 69 5.09 20.58 17.19
N LEU A 70 4.48 19.64 16.48
CA LEU A 70 5.16 18.44 15.99
C LEU A 70 6.32 18.83 15.06
N GLY A 71 7.56 18.58 15.50
CA GLY A 71 8.76 18.93 14.74
C GLY A 71 9.18 17.87 13.72
N ARG A 72 8.89 16.60 14.00
CA ARG A 72 9.28 15.47 13.15
C ARG A 72 8.35 14.28 13.34
N MET A 73 8.07 13.57 12.26
CA MET A 73 7.32 12.32 12.25
C MET A 73 7.97 11.33 11.29
N THR A 74 7.88 10.05 11.62
CA THR A 74 8.18 8.98 10.68
C THR A 74 6.93 8.12 10.56
N ILE A 75 6.45 7.93 9.34
CA ILE A 75 5.35 7.03 9.01
C ILE A 75 5.96 5.78 8.43
N THR A 76 5.56 4.62 8.95
CA THR A 76 6.04 3.35 8.42
C THR A 76 4.89 2.39 8.21
N THR A 77 4.89 1.73 7.06
CA THR A 77 3.88 0.72 6.72
C THR A 77 4.36 -0.67 7.16
N ARG A 78 3.43 -1.49 7.65
CA ARG A 78 3.66 -2.88 8.08
C ARG A 78 2.39 -3.69 7.82
N GLY A 79 2.56 -4.99 7.55
CA GLY A 79 1.43 -5.92 7.48
C GLY A 79 0.68 -5.97 6.14
N GLY A 80 1.08 -5.21 5.12
CA GLY A 80 0.39 -5.19 3.83
C GLY A 80 0.31 -6.54 3.10
N ALA A 81 1.12 -7.54 3.49
CA ALA A 81 1.13 -8.89 2.91
C ALA A 81 0.73 -9.99 3.92
N ASP A 82 0.13 -9.64 5.06
CA ASP A 82 -0.24 -10.61 6.09
C ASP A 82 -1.63 -11.21 5.80
N PHE A 83 -1.70 -12.10 4.82
CA PHE A 83 -2.93 -12.81 4.46
C PHE A 83 -3.23 -13.97 5.42
N SER A 84 -2.18 -14.61 5.95
CA SER A 84 -2.19 -15.46 7.16
C SER A 84 -0.77 -15.98 7.44
N LEU A 85 -0.58 -16.63 8.58
CA LEU A 85 0.67 -17.30 8.96
C LEU A 85 1.10 -18.43 8.01
N LEU A 86 0.19 -18.99 7.22
CA LEU A 86 0.45 -20.10 6.29
C LEU A 86 0.52 -19.65 4.84
N ALA A 87 0.26 -18.36 4.56
CA ALA A 87 0.21 -17.84 3.21
C ALA A 87 1.60 -17.79 2.56
N GLN A 88 1.72 -18.46 1.42
CA GLN A 88 2.80 -18.31 0.45
C GLN A 88 2.40 -17.23 -0.56
N VAL A 89 2.50 -15.97 -0.14
CA VAL A 89 2.14 -14.82 -1.00
C VAL A 89 2.91 -14.88 -2.32
N PRO A 90 2.20 -14.83 -3.48
CA PRO A 90 2.82 -14.78 -4.81
C PRO A 90 3.90 -13.70 -4.92
N GLU A 91 4.90 -13.99 -5.73
CA GLU A 91 6.11 -13.16 -5.80
C GLU A 91 5.81 -11.74 -6.28
N ASP A 92 5.03 -11.58 -7.35
CA ASP A 92 4.63 -10.28 -7.89
C ASP A 92 3.74 -9.50 -6.92
N VAL A 93 2.77 -10.14 -6.25
CA VAL A 93 1.97 -9.53 -5.17
C VAL A 93 2.87 -8.97 -4.06
N ARG A 94 3.86 -9.75 -3.61
CA ARG A 94 4.82 -9.32 -2.57
C ARG A 94 5.64 -8.11 -3.02
N HIS A 95 6.07 -8.10 -4.28
CA HIS A 95 6.83 -6.99 -4.84
C HIS A 95 5.98 -5.72 -4.99
N VAL A 96 4.74 -5.84 -5.45
CA VAL A 96 3.78 -4.73 -5.52
C VAL A 96 3.57 -4.13 -4.14
N ILE A 97 3.22 -4.95 -3.14
CA ILE A 97 3.04 -4.48 -1.74
C ILE A 97 4.29 -3.76 -1.25
N LYS A 98 5.49 -4.29 -1.53
CA LYS A 98 6.75 -3.66 -1.11
C LYS A 98 6.97 -2.29 -1.77
N VAL A 99 6.60 -2.12 -3.04
CA VAL A 99 6.71 -0.83 -3.75
C VAL A 99 5.69 0.19 -3.25
N LEU A 100 4.47 -0.27 -2.94
CA LEU A 100 3.40 0.57 -2.39
C LEU A 100 3.67 0.97 -0.93
N SER A 101 4.28 0.07 -0.14
CA SER A 101 4.62 0.23 1.28
C SER A 101 5.80 1.18 1.51
N ARG A 102 5.64 2.44 1.12
CA ARG A 102 6.67 3.47 1.32
C ARG A 102 6.70 3.95 2.77
N ASP A 103 7.90 4.21 3.27
CA ASP A 103 8.14 4.83 4.57
C ASP A 103 8.49 6.31 4.35
N TRP A 104 7.89 7.19 5.15
CA TRP A 104 8.03 8.63 4.99
C TRP A 104 8.57 9.27 6.26
N LYS A 105 9.51 10.19 6.09
CA LYS A 105 10.02 11.04 7.17
C LYS A 105 9.66 12.49 6.89
N LEU A 106 8.86 13.06 7.77
CA LEU A 106 8.41 14.45 7.69
C LEU A 106 9.10 15.27 8.76
N THR A 107 9.71 16.39 8.38
CA THR A 107 10.44 17.27 9.28
C THR A 107 10.03 18.71 9.04
N ARG A 108 9.55 19.37 10.10
CA ARG A 108 9.22 20.79 10.09
C ARG A 108 10.50 21.62 10.14
N CYS A 109 10.53 22.73 9.41
CA CYS A 109 11.66 23.65 9.48
C CYS A 109 11.78 24.23 10.90
N LEU A 110 13.00 24.22 11.45
CA LEU A 110 13.29 24.77 12.76
C LEU A 110 13.46 26.30 12.75
N ARG A 111 13.53 26.92 11.57
CA ARG A 111 13.67 28.37 11.46
C ARG A 111 12.32 29.05 11.64
N ASP A 112 12.29 30.08 12.47
CA ASP A 112 11.05 30.78 12.83
C ASP A 112 10.36 31.43 11.60
N ASP A 113 11.11 31.85 10.58
CA ASP A 113 10.57 32.42 9.34
C ASP A 113 9.90 31.39 8.41
N ARG A 114 10.10 30.08 8.66
CA ARG A 114 9.62 28.99 7.80
C ARG A 114 9.01 27.85 8.59
N ARG A 115 8.48 28.14 9.79
CA ARG A 115 8.00 27.12 10.71
C ARG A 115 6.85 26.26 10.17
N GLU A 116 6.16 26.72 9.13
CA GLU A 116 5.12 25.95 8.40
C GLU A 116 5.70 25.08 7.27
N GLN A 117 6.96 25.25 6.90
CA GLN A 117 7.57 24.46 5.82
C GLN A 117 7.89 23.05 6.32
N ILE A 118 7.31 22.05 5.64
CA ILE A 118 7.55 20.62 5.90
C ILE A 118 8.43 20.06 4.78
N SER A 119 9.56 19.47 5.17
CA SER A 119 10.38 18.63 4.32
C SER A 119 9.88 17.19 4.42
N VAL A 120 9.65 16.56 3.27
CA VAL A 120 9.27 15.15 3.18
C VAL A 120 10.41 14.38 2.52
N GLU A 121 10.77 13.23 3.09
CA GLU A 121 11.85 12.35 2.63
C GLU A 121 11.28 10.92 2.55
N ASP A 122 11.31 10.30 1.37
CA ASP A 122 11.10 8.85 1.22
C ASP A 122 12.31 8.13 1.83
N VAL A 123 12.06 7.29 2.84
CA VAL A 123 13.10 6.55 3.58
C VAL A 123 12.95 5.03 3.42
N SER A 124 12.17 4.58 2.44
CA SER A 124 11.85 3.18 2.18
C SER A 124 13.08 2.31 1.91
N GLU A 125 14.11 2.87 1.27
CA GLU A 125 15.35 2.16 0.94
C GLU A 125 16.16 1.71 2.18
N LYS A 126 15.95 2.36 3.34
CA LYS A 126 16.70 2.09 4.57
C LYS A 126 16.23 0.82 5.30
N ARG A 127 15.12 0.19 4.86
CA ARG A 127 14.48 -0.95 5.55
C ARG A 127 14.94 -2.35 5.13
N GLY A 128 15.91 -2.45 4.23
CA GLY A 128 16.33 -3.72 3.66
C GLY A 128 15.99 -3.76 2.17
N SER A 129 16.99 -3.38 1.40
CA SER A 129 17.01 -3.48 -0.06
C SER A 129 16.42 -4.80 -0.52
N VAL A 130 15.53 -4.73 -1.51
CA VAL A 130 15.38 -5.82 -2.47
C VAL A 130 16.80 -6.24 -2.88
N PRO A 131 17.18 -7.53 -2.89
CA PRO A 131 18.44 -7.92 -3.52
C PRO A 131 18.48 -7.27 -4.91
N ARG A 132 19.52 -6.49 -5.23
CA ARG A 132 19.68 -5.91 -6.57
C ARG A 132 19.48 -7.04 -7.60
N GLY A 133 18.39 -6.99 -8.38
CA GLY A 133 18.01 -8.07 -9.31
C GLY A 133 16.51 -8.23 -9.59
N ASP A 134 15.63 -7.90 -8.65
CA ASP A 134 14.16 -8.18 -8.70
C ASP A 134 13.31 -7.07 -9.38
N GLU A 135 13.93 -6.15 -10.10
CA GLU A 135 13.26 -4.97 -10.68
C GLU A 135 12.46 -5.31 -11.94
N ASN A 136 12.77 -6.48 -12.53
CA ASN A 136 12.16 -6.99 -13.76
C ASN A 136 11.11 -8.08 -13.49
N VAL A 137 10.67 -8.26 -12.24
CA VAL A 137 9.55 -9.18 -11.94
C VAL A 137 8.33 -8.71 -12.74
N ALA A 138 7.89 -9.57 -13.66
CA ALA A 138 6.68 -9.34 -14.43
C ALA A 138 5.49 -9.41 -13.49
N ILE A 139 4.57 -8.46 -13.63
CA ILE A 139 3.32 -8.45 -12.86
C ILE A 139 2.30 -9.26 -13.65
N SER A 140 1.66 -10.25 -13.02
CA SER A 140 0.62 -11.05 -13.67
C SER A 140 -0.59 -10.19 -14.06
N GLU A 141 -1.38 -10.67 -15.02
CA GLU A 141 -2.58 -9.93 -15.44
C GLU A 141 -3.60 -9.80 -14.30
N GLY A 142 -3.72 -10.80 -13.42
CA GLY A 142 -4.60 -10.72 -12.25
C GLY A 142 -4.19 -9.61 -11.28
N VAL A 143 -2.89 -9.46 -11.01
CA VAL A 143 -2.37 -8.34 -10.22
C VAL A 143 -2.59 -7.00 -10.93
N LEU A 144 -2.37 -6.93 -12.25
CA LEU A 144 -2.59 -5.71 -13.02
C LEU A 144 -4.07 -5.30 -13.03
N GLU A 145 -5.00 -6.26 -13.10
CA GLU A 145 -6.43 -6.00 -13.05
C GLU A 145 -6.83 -5.38 -11.71
N VAL A 146 -6.36 -5.95 -10.59
CA VAL A 146 -6.56 -5.37 -9.25
C VAL A 146 -5.95 -3.97 -9.17
N LEU A 147 -4.71 -3.77 -9.63
CA LEU A 147 -4.06 -2.45 -9.62
C LEU A 147 -4.86 -1.41 -10.42
N ARG A 148 -5.34 -1.77 -11.62
CA ARG A 148 -6.14 -0.86 -12.47
C ARG A 148 -7.52 -0.58 -11.89
N ARG A 149 -8.05 -1.45 -11.02
CA ARG A 149 -9.31 -1.22 -10.31
C ARG A 149 -9.13 -0.15 -9.23
N ILE A 150 -8.00 -0.17 -8.52
CA ILE A 150 -7.65 0.85 -7.52
C ILE A 150 -7.24 2.17 -8.22
N TRP A 151 -6.40 2.05 -9.25
CA TRP A 151 -5.73 3.13 -9.95
C TRP A 151 -5.87 2.99 -11.47
N PRO A 152 -7.00 3.44 -12.06
CA PRO A 152 -7.32 3.26 -13.48
C PRO A 152 -6.29 3.85 -14.47
N GLU A 153 -5.48 4.79 -14.02
CA GLU A 153 -4.38 5.42 -14.77
C GLU A 153 -3.14 4.52 -14.93
N MET A 154 -3.02 3.43 -14.17
CA MET A 154 -1.88 2.48 -14.24
C MET A 154 -1.92 1.55 -15.46
N LYS A 155 -2.34 2.03 -16.63
CA LYS A 155 -2.51 1.23 -17.85
C LYS A 155 -1.19 0.74 -18.45
N ASP A 156 -0.11 1.49 -18.24
CA ASP A 156 1.21 1.20 -18.79
C ASP A 156 2.12 0.42 -17.83
N VAL A 157 1.64 0.11 -16.63
CA VAL A 157 2.35 -0.71 -15.66
C VAL A 157 2.36 -2.16 -16.14
N ARG A 158 3.54 -2.77 -16.19
CA ARG A 158 3.76 -4.16 -16.63
C ARG A 158 4.71 -4.94 -15.74
N ASN A 159 5.55 -4.23 -15.00
CA ASN A 159 6.55 -4.76 -14.10
C ASN A 159 6.70 -3.84 -12.89
N VAL A 160 7.45 -4.31 -11.90
CA VAL A 160 7.67 -3.61 -10.63
C VAL A 160 8.41 -2.28 -10.83
N ASP A 161 9.34 -2.17 -11.77
CA ASP A 161 10.05 -0.92 -12.07
C ASP A 161 9.10 0.18 -12.61
N HIS A 162 8.15 -0.18 -13.49
CA HIS A 162 7.13 0.77 -13.95
C HIS A 162 6.29 1.28 -12.77
N LEU A 163 5.89 0.38 -11.86
CA LEU A 163 5.11 0.75 -10.67
C LEU A 163 5.89 1.66 -9.71
N LYS A 164 7.20 1.41 -9.51
CA LYS A 164 8.06 2.29 -8.68
C LYS A 164 8.09 3.73 -9.19
N ARG A 165 8.09 3.90 -10.51
CA ARG A 165 8.16 5.21 -11.18
C ARG A 165 6.80 5.87 -11.32
N ALA A 166 5.71 5.11 -11.20
CA ALA A 166 4.37 5.65 -11.23
C ALA A 166 4.14 6.54 -10.01
N SER A 167 3.48 7.67 -10.23
CA SER A 167 2.80 8.38 -9.16
C SER A 167 1.58 7.54 -8.79
N ILE A 168 1.42 7.23 -7.51
CA ILE A 168 0.27 6.49 -6.98
C ILE A 168 -0.67 7.57 -6.47
N PRO A 169 -1.68 8.01 -7.24
CA PRO A 169 -2.56 9.07 -6.76
C PRO A 169 -3.43 8.52 -5.63
N LEU A 170 -3.71 9.36 -4.65
CA LEU A 170 -4.67 9.02 -3.62
C LEU A 170 -6.03 8.74 -4.26
N GLN A 171 -6.69 7.68 -3.80
CA GLN A 171 -8.13 7.58 -3.97
C GLN A 171 -8.75 8.72 -3.19
N THR A 172 -9.22 9.75 -3.90
CA THR A 172 -10.09 10.76 -3.31
C THR A 172 -11.40 10.06 -3.00
N VAL A 173 -11.61 9.72 -1.73
CA VAL A 173 -12.94 9.36 -1.27
C VAL A 173 -13.74 10.65 -1.29
N ASP A 174 -14.63 10.80 -2.28
CA ASP A 174 -15.68 11.81 -2.23
C ASP A 174 -16.52 11.52 -0.99
N LEU A 175 -16.24 12.23 0.10
CA LEU A 175 -17.08 12.18 1.29
C LEU A 175 -18.43 12.81 0.90
N PRO A 176 -19.56 12.11 1.11
CA PRO A 176 -20.86 12.71 0.86
C PRO A 176 -21.04 13.93 1.76
N GLU A 177 -21.50 15.04 1.17
CA GLU A 177 -21.82 16.31 1.83
C GLU A 177 -22.88 16.18 2.94
#